data_AF-A0A6S7BAD8-F1
#
_entry.id   AF-A0A6S7BAD8-F1
#
_cell.length_a   1.000
_cell.length_b   1.000
_cell.length_c   1.000
_cell.angle_alpha   90.00
_cell.angle_beta   90.00
_cell.angle_gamma   90.00
#
_symmetry.space_group_name_H-M   'P 1'
#
loop_
_entity.id
_entity.type
_entity.pdbx_description
1 polymer ?
#
loop_
_entity_poly.entity_id
_entity_poly.type
_entity_poly.pdbx_seq_one_letter_code
_entity_poly.pdbx_strand_id
1 'polypeptide(L)' 'MVDYNLPPRTDVYVQRMYQRVAGASAVASPFNTAFITDADAPSSTANQMITRVAIRHKF' A
#
# COMPACT_ATOMS: atom_id res chain seq x y z
N MET A 1 3.46 -10.16 -1.15
CA MET A 1 4.73 -9.77 -0.52
C MET A 1 5.74 -10.85 -0.85
N VAL A 2 6.97 -10.47 -1.19
CA VAL A 2 8.06 -11.39 -1.54
C VAL A 2 9.23 -11.03 -0.64
N ASP A 3 9.78 -12.03 0.05
CA ASP A 3 10.81 -11.88 1.08
C ASP A 3 12.08 -12.64 0.67
N TYR A 4 13.25 -12.09 1.00
CA TYR A 4 14.57 -12.70 0.84
C TYR A 4 15.35 -12.65 2.16
N ASN A 5 15.72 -13.81 2.68
CA ASN A 5 16.37 -13.92 3.98
C ASN A 5 17.90 -13.76 3.82
N LEU A 6 18.52 -12.87 4.60
CA LEU A 6 19.97 -12.66 4.60
C LEU A 6 20.66 -13.50 5.72
N PRO A 7 20.49 -13.22 7.03
CA PRO A 7 20.75 -14.17 8.13
C PRO A 7 19.45 -14.53 8.88
N PRO A 8 19.44 -15.39 9.93
CA PRO A 8 18.20 -15.97 10.50
C PRO A 8 17.18 -14.96 11.04
N ARG A 9 17.57 -13.69 11.21
CA ARG A 9 16.75 -12.62 11.78
C ARG A 9 16.58 -11.41 10.88
N THR A 10 17.23 -11.35 9.71
CA THR A 10 17.10 -10.21 8.78
C THR A 10 16.56 -10.68 7.44
N ASP A 11 15.50 -10.04 6.98
CA ASP A 11 14.97 -10.21 5.64
C ASP A 11 14.84 -8.88 4.89
N VAL A 12 15.00 -8.93 3.58
CA VAL A 12 14.62 -7.86 2.65
C VAL A 12 13.30 -8.26 2.04
N TYR A 13 12.37 -7.32 1.91
CA TYR A 13 11.07 -7.60 1.31
C TYR A 13 10.61 -6.54 0.33
N VAL A 14 9.84 -7.03 -0.64
CA VAL A 14 9.09 -6.22 -1.59
C VAL A 14 7.60 -6.49 -1.41
N GLN A 15 6.82 -5.44 -1.24
CA GLN A 15 5.37 -5.50 -1.11
C GLN A 15 4.72 -4.56 -2.10
N ARG A 16 3.65 -5.02 -2.75
CA ARG A 16 2.76 -4.18 -3.55
C ARG A 16 1.35 -4.27 -2.99
N MET A 17 0.68 -3.14 -2.92
CA MET A 17 -0.72 -3.02 -2.56
C MET A 17 -1.46 -2.25 -3.65
N TYR A 18 -2.65 -2.73 -3.99
CA TYR A 18 -3.54 -2.08 -4.94
C TYR A 18 -4.93 -1.99 -4.31
N GLN A 19 -5.51 -0.80 -4.34
CA GLN A 19 -6.83 -0.53 -3.83
C GLN A 19 -7.65 0.18 -4.91
N ARG A 20 -8.87 -0.31 -5.12
CA ARG A 20 -9.87 0.33 -5.95
C ARG A 20 -11.11 0.59 -5.13
N VAL A 21 -11.60 1.82 -5.11
CA VAL A 21 -12.88 2.17 -4.49
C VAL A 21 -14.01 1.72 -5.41
N ALA A 22 -14.95 0.97 -4.87
CA ALA A 22 -16.19 0.60 -5.54
C ALA A 22 -17.32 1.46 -4.96
N GLY A 23 -17.75 2.49 -5.68
CA GLY A 23 -18.77 3.42 -5.19
C GLY A 23 -19.14 4.50 -6.21
N ALA A 24 -20.43 4.80 -6.32
CA ALA A 24 -21.01 5.69 -7.32
C ALA A 24 -20.77 7.18 -7.02
N SER A 25 -20.59 7.96 -8.10
CA SER A 25 -20.55 9.42 -8.23
C SER A 25 -19.74 10.25 -7.22
N ALA A 26 -18.91 11.13 -7.76
CA ALA A 26 -18.03 12.08 -7.05
C ALA A 26 -18.73 13.08 -6.08
N VAL A 27 -20.06 13.00 -5.93
CA VAL A 27 -20.89 13.99 -5.24
C VAL A 27 -21.15 13.64 -3.77
N ALA A 28 -21.00 12.38 -3.34
CA ALA A 28 -21.63 11.93 -2.08
C ALA A 28 -20.70 11.61 -0.91
N SER A 29 -19.37 11.62 -1.03
CA SER A 29 -18.52 11.29 0.14
C SER A 29 -17.06 11.74 0.03
N PRO A 30 -16.49 12.36 1.09
CA PRO A 30 -15.04 12.60 1.19
C PRO A 30 -14.20 11.30 1.23
N PHE A 31 -14.84 10.12 1.27
CA PHE A 31 -14.20 8.81 1.25
C PHE A 31 -14.19 8.13 -0.13
N ASN A 32 -14.52 8.84 -1.22
CA ASN A 32 -14.58 8.23 -2.56
C ASN A 32 -13.22 8.18 -3.29
N THR A 33 -12.14 8.51 -2.59
CA THR A 33 -10.76 8.42 -3.08
C THR A 33 -10.10 7.16 -2.53
N ALA A 34 -9.33 6.44 -3.35
CA ALA A 34 -8.54 5.32 -2.85
C ALA A 34 -7.48 5.86 -1.88
N PHE A 35 -7.43 5.32 -0.67
CA PHE A 35 -6.43 5.61 0.36
C PHE A 35 -5.94 4.31 1.00
N ILE A 36 -4.68 3.96 0.72
CA ILE A 36 -3.93 2.89 1.35
C ILE A 36 -3.18 3.51 2.53
N THR A 37 -3.42 3.01 3.75
CA THR A 37 -2.66 3.38 4.94
C THR A 37 -1.17 3.17 4.67
N ASP A 38 -0.34 4.18 4.95
CA ASP A 38 1.07 4.36 4.51
C ASP A 38 1.28 5.20 3.23
N ALA A 39 0.22 5.70 2.58
CA ALA A 39 0.34 6.77 1.57
C ALA A 39 0.48 8.14 2.22
N ASP A 40 1.19 9.05 1.55
CA ASP A 40 1.26 10.47 1.94
C ASP A 40 -0.10 11.19 1.78
N ALA A 41 -0.84 10.85 0.72
CA ALA A 41 -2.15 11.41 0.44
C ALA A 41 -3.08 10.41 -0.28
N PRO A 42 -4.40 10.63 -0.25
CA PRO A 42 -5.35 9.90 -1.10
C PRO A 42 -5.08 10.08 -2.59
N SER A 43 -5.40 9.05 -3.38
CA SER A 43 -5.32 9.13 -4.83
C SER A 43 -6.33 10.12 -5.39
N SER A 44 -5.95 10.86 -6.42
CA SER A 44 -6.86 11.71 -7.20
C SER A 44 -7.85 10.91 -8.07
N THR A 45 -7.72 9.58 -8.10
CA THR A 45 -8.63 8.68 -8.83
C THR A 45 -9.17 7.59 -7.90
N ALA A 46 -10.12 6.80 -8.40
CA ALA A 46 -10.66 5.65 -7.67
C ALA A 46 -9.66 4.50 -7.48
N ASN A 47 -8.45 4.59 -8.03
CA ASN A 47 -7.42 3.57 -7.96
C ASN A 47 -6.17 4.12 -7.24
N GLN A 48 -5.57 3.32 -6.35
CA GLN A 48 -4.29 3.63 -5.75
C GLN A 48 -3.39 2.39 -5.74
N MET A 49 -2.10 2.59 -5.99
CA MET A 49 -1.09 1.55 -5.93
C MET A 49 0.10 2.05 -5.13
N ILE A 50 0.57 1.22 -4.19
CA ILE A 50 1.81 1.46 -3.43
C ILE A 50 2.73 0.27 -3.63
N THR A 51 4.03 0.56 -3.78
CA THR A 51 5.09 -0.46 -3.75
C THR A 51 6.09 -0.07 -2.67
N ARG A 52 6.50 -1.05 -1.87
CA ARG A 52 7.47 -0.91 -0.79
C ARG A 52 8.62 -1.87 -1.02
N VAL A 53 9.84 -1.36 -0.81
CA VAL A 53 11.07 -2.15 -0.71
C VAL A 53 11.68 -1.79 0.66
N ALA A 54 11.85 -2.77 1.53
CA ALA A 54 12.28 -2.52 2.90
C ALA A 54 13.09 -3.68 3.48
N ILE A 55 13.80 -3.40 4.58
CA ILE A 55 14.54 -4.37 5.39
C ILE A 55 13.79 -4.56 6.70
N ARG A 56 13.61 -5.79 7.15
CA ARG A 56 13.03 -6.12 8.45
C ARG A 56 14.02 -6.98 9.24
N HIS A 57 14.26 -6.58 10.50
CA HIS A 57 15.16 -7.26 11.43
C HIS A 57 14.39 -7.65 12.70
N LYS A 58 14.45 -8.92 13.09
CA LYS A 58 13.77 -9.49 14.27
C LYS A 58 14.75 -9.57 15.45
N PHE A 59 14.53 -8.70 16.44
CA PHE A 59 15.25 -8.70 17.71
C PHE A 59 14.76 -9.81 18.65
#